data_AF-A0A843GEB8-F1
#
_entry.id   AF-A0A843GEB8-F1
#
_cell.length_a   1.000
_cell.length_b   1.000
_cell.length_c   1.000
_cell.angle_alpha   90.00
_cell.angle_beta   90.00
_cell.angle_gamma   90.00
#
_symmetry.space_group_name_H-M   'P 1'
#
loop_
_entity.id
_entity.type
_entity.pdbx_description
1 polymer ?
#
loop_
_entity_poly.entity_id
_entity_poly.type
_entity_poly.pdbx_seq_one_letter_code
_entity_poly.pdbx_strand_id
1 'polypeptide(L)'
;MSETTNKDLDKSLDIVKISEAQQLDGVKITADIVKTKDFQTNYTSLVNLIDYLNSIKKSVDSGVKELVKNNYTETGDSSITTDDYNFTYVPESTRQTIDSKKFKQEHPELYVKYTTTNRVSDSIRITKVKKDEEDSKKSIDAVFSEVKSGE
;
A
#
# COMPACT_ATOMS: atom_id res chain seq x y z
N MET A 1 -36.26 -10.87 10.63
CA MET A 1 -35.92 -11.03 9.21
C MET A 1 -35.64 -9.64 8.67
N SER A 2 -34.36 -9.28 8.53
CA SER A 2 -33.94 -7.95 8.10
C SER A 2 -33.63 -7.97 6.62
N GLU A 3 -34.57 -7.46 5.82
CA GLU A 3 -34.30 -7.01 4.46
C GLU A 3 -33.37 -5.81 4.53
N THR A 4 -32.13 -5.99 4.12
CA THR A 4 -31.26 -4.87 3.77
C THR A 4 -30.25 -5.38 2.75
N THR A 5 -29.92 -4.53 1.79
CA THR A 5 -28.79 -4.65 0.86
C THR A 5 -28.93 -5.61 -0.33
N ASN A 6 -29.82 -5.27 -1.28
CA ASN A 6 -29.64 -5.64 -2.69
C ASN A 6 -29.62 -4.43 -3.65
N LYS A 7 -29.73 -3.20 -3.14
CA LYS A 7 -29.76 -1.97 -3.95
C LYS A 7 -28.37 -1.37 -4.22
N ASP A 8 -27.40 -1.65 -3.36
CA ASP A 8 -26.03 -1.14 -3.50
C ASP A 8 -25.14 -2.05 -4.38
N LEU A 9 -25.53 -3.32 -4.55
CA LEU A 9 -24.88 -4.25 -5.47
C LEU A 9 -25.23 -3.95 -6.94
N ASP A 10 -26.47 -3.50 -7.19
CA ASP A 10 -26.95 -3.23 -8.54
C ASP A 10 -26.32 -1.95 -9.14
N LYS A 11 -26.00 -0.96 -8.30
CA LYS A 11 -25.25 0.24 -8.71
C LYS A 11 -23.75 -0.03 -8.96
N SER A 12 -23.17 -1.06 -8.35
CA SER A 12 -21.76 -1.41 -8.59
C SER A 12 -21.58 -2.18 -9.90
N LEU A 13 -22.60 -2.93 -10.34
CA LEU A 13 -22.64 -3.61 -11.63
C LEU A 13 -22.72 -2.65 -12.82
N ASP A 14 -23.33 -1.48 -12.68
CA ASP A 14 -23.30 -0.44 -13.73
C ASP A 14 -21.91 0.20 -13.89
N ILE A 15 -21.05 0.16 -12.87
CA ILE A 15 -19.63 0.56 -12.99
C ILE A 15 -18.83 -0.47 -13.80
N VAL A 16 -19.27 -1.75 -13.80
CA VAL A 16 -18.64 -2.83 -14.56
C VAL A 16 -19.01 -2.81 -16.05
N LYS A 17 -20.09 -2.12 -16.45
CA LYS A 17 -20.46 -1.91 -17.87
C LYS A 17 -19.54 -0.96 -18.64
N ILE A 18 -18.46 -0.47 -18.03
CA ILE A 18 -17.36 0.20 -18.75
C ILE A 18 -16.45 -0.85 -19.46
N SER A 19 -16.84 -2.12 -19.47
CA SER A 19 -16.12 -3.22 -20.12
C SER A 19 -16.74 -3.69 -21.44
N GLU A 20 -17.12 -2.78 -22.34
CA GLU A 20 -17.24 -3.15 -23.75
C GLU A 20 -16.48 -2.17 -24.64
N ALA A 21 -15.35 -2.68 -25.15
CA ALA A 21 -14.51 -2.17 -26.20
C ALA A 21 -13.78 -0.83 -25.93
N GLN A 22 -12.62 -0.91 -25.25
CA GLN A 22 -11.35 -0.52 -25.88
C GLN A 22 -10.22 -1.41 -25.37
N GLN A 23 -9.51 -2.05 -26.31
CA GLN A 23 -8.24 -2.72 -26.09
C GLN A 23 -7.28 -1.76 -25.37
N LEU A 24 -6.73 -2.17 -24.22
CA LEU A 24 -5.68 -1.44 -23.50
C LEU A 24 -4.29 -1.64 -24.15
N ASP A 25 -4.24 -2.01 -25.42
CA ASP A 25 -3.02 -1.92 -26.22
C ASP A 25 -2.84 -0.47 -26.68
N GLY A 26 -2.10 0.32 -25.90
CA GLY A 26 -1.48 1.55 -26.38
C GLY A 26 -2.19 2.86 -26.05
N VAL A 27 -2.95 2.96 -24.95
CA VAL A 27 -3.34 4.29 -24.43
C VAL A 27 -2.09 5.01 -23.96
N LYS A 28 -1.57 5.93 -24.79
CA LYS A 28 -0.48 6.83 -24.41
C LYS A 28 -1.01 7.79 -23.35
N ILE A 29 -0.70 7.54 -22.09
CA ILE A 29 -0.97 8.47 -21.00
C ILE A 29 -0.10 9.72 -21.23
N THR A 30 -0.73 10.86 -21.50
CA THR A 30 -0.07 12.16 -21.66
C THR A 30 -0.28 13.02 -20.42
N ALA A 31 0.58 14.02 -20.21
CA ALA A 31 0.47 14.94 -19.07
C ALA A 31 -0.87 15.69 -19.05
N ASP A 32 -1.45 15.97 -20.21
CA ASP A 32 -2.72 16.68 -20.31
C ASP A 32 -3.91 15.78 -19.94
N ILE A 33 -3.86 14.49 -20.30
CA ILE A 33 -4.88 13.50 -19.88
C ILE A 33 -4.89 13.36 -18.35
N VAL A 34 -3.71 13.33 -17.71
CA VAL A 34 -3.60 13.21 -16.24
C VAL A 34 -4.15 14.43 -15.50
N LYS A 35 -4.16 15.60 -16.13
CA LYS A 35 -4.74 16.83 -15.56
C LYS A 35 -6.26 16.91 -15.72
N THR A 36 -6.87 16.07 -16.57
CA THR A 36 -8.32 16.08 -16.73
C THR A 36 -9.00 15.68 -15.43
N LYS A 37 -10.10 16.37 -15.10
CA LYS A 37 -10.88 16.09 -13.89
C LYS A 37 -11.41 14.67 -13.89
N ASP A 38 -11.87 14.19 -15.04
CA ASP A 38 -12.42 12.83 -15.20
C ASP A 38 -11.35 11.77 -14.91
N PHE A 39 -10.12 11.93 -15.43
CA PHE A 39 -9.02 11.04 -15.11
C PHE A 39 -8.70 11.07 -13.62
N GLN A 40 -8.60 12.25 -13.00
CA GLN A 40 -8.29 12.38 -11.57
C GLN A 40 -9.37 11.77 -10.68
N THR A 41 -10.65 11.98 -11.01
CA THR A 41 -11.79 11.39 -10.30
C THR A 41 -11.78 9.87 -10.43
N ASN A 42 -11.60 9.34 -11.64
CA ASN A 42 -11.56 7.89 -11.87
C ASN A 42 -10.35 7.24 -11.17
N TYR A 43 -9.18 7.87 -11.29
CA TYR A 43 -7.96 7.40 -10.62
C TYR A 43 -8.10 7.45 -9.09
N THR A 44 -8.70 8.49 -8.53
CA THR A 44 -8.97 8.59 -7.09
C THR A 44 -9.92 7.49 -6.61
N SER A 45 -10.99 7.23 -7.36
CA SER A 45 -11.93 6.14 -7.06
C SER A 45 -11.24 4.77 -7.09
N LEU A 46 -10.35 4.53 -8.07
CA LEU A 46 -9.56 3.31 -8.13
C LEU A 46 -8.61 3.17 -6.93
N VAL A 47 -7.92 4.25 -6.55
CA VAL A 47 -7.05 4.25 -5.36
C VAL A 47 -7.84 3.95 -4.09
N ASN A 48 -9.02 4.56 -3.93
CA ASN A 48 -9.88 4.30 -2.77
C ASN A 48 -10.37 2.86 -2.72
N LEU A 49 -10.68 2.25 -3.87
CA LEU A 49 -11.07 0.84 -3.96
C LEU A 49 -9.90 -0.08 -3.58
N ILE A 50 -8.69 0.24 -4.03
CA ILE A 50 -7.47 -0.48 -3.63
C ILE A 50 -7.25 -0.38 -2.12
N ASP A 51 -7.41 0.82 -1.55
CA ASP A 51 -7.28 1.03 -0.10
C ASP A 51 -8.32 0.22 0.69
N TYR A 52 -9.56 0.16 0.20
CA TYR A 52 -10.61 -0.67 0.78
C TYR A 52 -10.28 -2.17 0.72
N LEU A 53 -9.85 -2.69 -0.44
CA LEU A 53 -9.44 -4.09 -0.59
C LEU A 53 -8.26 -4.43 0.33
N ASN A 54 -7.29 -3.52 0.46
CA ASN A 54 -6.17 -3.67 1.37
C ASN A 54 -6.62 -3.74 2.84
N SER A 55 -7.64 -2.97 3.21
CA SER A 55 -8.22 -3.02 4.56
C SER A 55 -8.90 -4.36 4.87
N ILE A 56 -9.66 -4.91 3.91
CA ILE A 56 -10.27 -6.24 4.02
C ILE A 56 -9.18 -7.29 4.15
N LYS A 57 -8.18 -7.26 3.25
CA LYS A 57 -7.05 -8.20 3.29
C LYS A 57 -6.35 -8.17 4.65
N LYS A 58 -6.09 -6.99 5.20
CA LYS A 58 -5.46 -6.85 6.53
C LYS A 58 -6.31 -7.46 7.64
N SER A 59 -7.64 -7.30 7.58
CA SER A 59 -8.56 -7.91 8.54
C SER A 59 -8.52 -9.44 8.46
N VAL A 60 -8.63 -10.00 7.25
CA VAL A 60 -8.53 -11.45 6.99
C VAL A 60 -7.18 -11.99 7.45
N ASP A 61 -6.07 -11.36 7.05
CA ASP A 61 -4.72 -11.77 7.46
C ASP A 61 -4.56 -11.78 9.00
N SER A 62 -5.20 -10.84 9.70
CA SER A 62 -5.15 -10.76 11.17
C SER A 62 -5.93 -11.90 11.82
N GLY A 63 -7.14 -12.19 11.32
CA GLY A 63 -7.93 -13.34 11.80
C GLY A 63 -7.21 -14.68 11.54
N VAL A 64 -6.59 -14.85 10.37
CA VAL A 64 -5.78 -16.04 10.06
C VAL A 64 -4.60 -16.18 11.01
N LYS A 65 -3.90 -15.08 11.33
CA LYS A 65 -2.79 -15.11 12.31
C LYS A 65 -3.25 -15.55 13.69
N GLU A 66 -4.38 -15.06 14.16
CA GLU A 66 -4.95 -15.47 15.45
C GLU A 66 -5.32 -16.94 15.45
N LEU A 67 -5.97 -17.43 14.39
CA LEU A 67 -6.32 -18.85 14.26
C LEU A 67 -5.09 -19.76 14.28
N VAL A 68 -4.05 -19.41 13.51
CA VAL A 68 -2.81 -20.20 13.43
C VAL A 68 -2.04 -20.17 14.75
N LYS A 69 -2.07 -19.04 15.46
CA LYS A 69 -1.52 -18.92 16.82
C LYS A 69 -2.30 -19.77 17.83
N ASN A 70 -3.63 -19.72 17.79
CA ASN A 70 -4.49 -20.48 18.70
C ASN A 70 -4.32 -21.99 18.47
N ASN A 71 -4.27 -22.42 17.21
CA ASN A 71 -3.96 -23.80 16.85
C ASN A 71 -2.64 -24.27 17.48
N TYR A 72 -1.58 -23.46 17.34
CA TYR A 72 -0.30 -23.77 17.98
C TYR A 72 -0.40 -23.85 19.51
N THR A 73 -1.17 -22.98 20.16
CA THR A 73 -1.34 -23.03 21.63
C THR A 73 -2.18 -24.21 22.10
N GLU A 74 -3.14 -24.67 21.30
CA GLU A 74 -4.08 -25.75 21.66
C GLU A 74 -3.52 -27.14 21.34
N THR A 75 -2.91 -27.31 20.16
CA THR A 75 -2.43 -28.62 19.68
C THR A 75 -0.91 -28.77 19.71
N GLY A 76 -0.17 -27.65 19.72
CA GLY A 76 1.28 -27.64 19.53
C GLY A 76 1.70 -27.64 18.05
N ASP A 77 0.76 -27.76 17.11
CA ASP A 77 1.07 -27.77 15.68
C ASP A 77 1.35 -26.36 15.18
N SER A 78 2.56 -26.17 14.65
CA SER A 78 3.02 -24.89 14.13
C SER A 78 2.53 -24.59 12.71
N SER A 79 1.90 -25.55 12.02
CA SER A 79 1.48 -25.38 10.64
C SER A 79 0.07 -25.92 10.36
N ILE A 80 -0.70 -25.16 9.60
CA ILE A 80 -1.99 -25.56 9.04
C ILE A 80 -1.86 -25.51 7.52
N THR A 81 -2.05 -26.65 6.85
CA THR A 81 -1.96 -26.76 5.38
C THR A 81 -3.35 -27.00 4.79
N THR A 82 -3.69 -26.26 3.74
CA THR A 82 -4.86 -26.45 2.87
C THR A 82 -4.39 -26.75 1.45
N ASP A 83 -5.32 -26.95 0.51
CA ASP A 83 -4.99 -27.25 -0.89
C ASP A 83 -4.17 -26.12 -1.56
N ASP A 84 -4.43 -24.86 -1.18
CA ASP A 84 -3.83 -23.68 -1.81
C ASP A 84 -2.81 -22.95 -0.92
N TYR A 85 -2.81 -23.19 0.40
CA TYR A 85 -2.03 -22.39 1.35
C TYR A 85 -1.39 -23.23 2.46
N ASN A 86 -0.21 -22.82 2.90
CA ASN A 86 0.41 -23.28 4.13
C ASN A 86 0.63 -22.10 5.07
N PHE A 87 0.00 -22.16 6.24
CA PHE A 87 0.12 -21.15 7.29
C PHE A 87 1.00 -21.68 8.41
N THR A 88 2.10 -20.99 8.70
CA THR A 88 3.03 -21.39 9.75
C THR A 88 3.13 -20.32 10.83
N TYR A 89 2.93 -20.72 12.09
CA TYR A 89 3.25 -19.91 13.25
C TYR A 89 4.75 -19.99 13.55
N VAL A 90 5.42 -18.84 13.58
CA VAL A 90 6.80 -18.74 14.08
C VAL A 90 6.74 -18.00 15.42
N PRO A 91 7.07 -18.68 16.55
CA PRO A 91 7.09 -18.05 17.85
C PRO A 91 8.07 -16.87 17.90
N GLU A 92 7.81 -15.94 18.81
CA GLU A 92 8.72 -14.85 19.10
C GLU A 92 10.11 -15.40 19.49
N SER A 93 11.15 -14.83 18.89
CA SER A 93 12.54 -15.19 19.16
C SER A 93 13.43 -13.95 19.19
N THR A 94 14.48 -14.00 20.01
CA THR A 94 15.42 -12.90 20.12
C THR A 94 16.47 -13.00 19.03
N ARG A 95 16.55 -11.99 18.16
CA ARG A 95 17.63 -11.84 17.20
C ARG A 95 18.71 -10.91 17.76
N GLN A 96 19.94 -11.40 17.81
CA GLN A 96 21.10 -10.55 18.05
C GLN A 96 21.60 -9.97 16.71
N THR A 97 21.83 -8.67 16.67
CA THR A 97 22.39 -7.97 15.51
C THR A 97 23.67 -7.28 15.93
N ILE A 98 24.72 -7.42 15.12
CA ILE A 98 25.98 -6.74 15.35
C ILE A 98 25.86 -5.28 14.90
N ASP A 99 26.30 -4.35 15.74
CA ASP A 99 26.51 -2.96 15.33
C ASP A 99 27.67 -2.92 14.32
N SER A 100 27.31 -3.05 13.05
CA SER A 100 28.27 -3.14 11.95
C SER A 100 29.07 -1.84 11.75
N LYS A 101 28.58 -0.69 12.26
CA LYS A 101 29.32 0.57 12.18
C LYS A 101 30.40 0.61 13.24
N LYS A 102 30.04 0.29 14.48
CA LYS A 102 30.98 0.23 15.60
C LYS A 102 32.04 -0.85 15.38
N PHE A 103 31.62 -2.03 14.93
CA PHE A 103 32.52 -3.13 14.61
C PHE A 103 33.54 -2.76 13.51
N LYS A 104 33.11 -1.99 12.49
CA LYS A 104 34.03 -1.46 11.46
C LYS A 104 35.10 -0.51 12.00
N GLN A 105 34.77 0.28 13.02
CA GLN A 105 35.67 1.28 13.59
C GLN A 105 36.65 0.64 14.57
N GLU A 106 36.17 -0.28 15.41
CA GLU A 106 36.98 -0.92 16.46
C GLU A 106 37.80 -2.11 15.91
N HIS A 107 37.29 -2.82 14.89
CA HIS A 107 37.91 -4.01 14.30
C HIS A 107 37.85 -4.01 12.76
N PRO A 108 38.51 -3.04 12.09
CA PRO A 108 38.50 -2.94 10.63
C PRO A 108 39.08 -4.18 9.93
N GLU A 109 40.10 -4.80 10.51
CA GLU A 109 40.76 -6.01 9.99
C GLU A 109 39.82 -7.21 9.91
N LEU A 110 38.94 -7.36 10.91
CA LEU A 110 37.95 -8.43 10.92
C LEU A 110 36.79 -8.11 9.98
N TYR A 111 36.35 -6.85 9.93
CA TYR A 111 35.26 -6.48 9.03
C TYR A 111 35.60 -6.74 7.57
N VAL A 112 36.81 -6.38 7.12
CA VAL A 112 37.25 -6.62 5.73
C VAL A 112 37.35 -8.12 5.45
N LYS A 113 37.87 -8.91 6.39
CA LYS A 113 38.04 -10.36 6.23
C LYS A 113 36.73 -11.12 6.03
N TYR A 114 35.61 -10.62 6.58
CA TYR A 114 34.32 -11.33 6.58
C TYR A 114 33.20 -10.63 5.78
N THR A 115 33.51 -9.57 5.02
CA THR A 115 32.51 -8.86 4.19
C THR A 115 32.56 -9.32 2.73
N THR A 116 31.43 -9.79 2.20
CA THR A 116 31.24 -10.09 0.77
C THR A 116 30.51 -8.95 0.08
N THR A 117 31.02 -8.47 -1.05
CA THR A 117 30.39 -7.41 -1.86
C THR A 117 29.77 -8.00 -3.12
N ASN A 118 28.45 -7.83 -3.29
CA ASN A 118 27.72 -8.23 -4.48
C ASN A 118 27.19 -7.00 -5.23
N ARG A 119 27.22 -7.04 -6.56
CA ARG A 119 26.63 -6.00 -7.42
C ARG A 119 25.11 -6.19 -7.45
N VAL A 120 24.36 -5.15 -7.06
CA VAL A 120 22.89 -5.11 -7.18
C VAL A 120 22.53 -4.21 -8.37
N SER A 121 21.54 -4.61 -9.16
CA SER A 121 21.03 -3.84 -10.30
C SER A 121 20.13 -2.68 -9.85
N ASP A 122 20.01 -1.67 -10.71
CA ASP A 122 19.20 -0.48 -10.46
C ASP A 122 17.72 -0.84 -10.24
N SER A 123 17.04 -0.12 -9.34
CA SER A 123 15.59 -0.23 -9.11
C SER A 123 14.97 1.13 -8.80
N ILE A 124 13.72 1.35 -9.24
CA ILE A 124 12.97 2.59 -9.04
C ILE A 124 12.02 2.43 -7.85
N ARG A 125 12.07 3.37 -6.89
CA ARG A 125 11.21 3.39 -5.70
C ARG A 125 10.25 4.58 -5.74
N ILE A 126 8.95 4.31 -5.74
CA ILE A 126 7.88 5.32 -5.71
C ILE A 126 7.33 5.43 -4.29
N THR A 127 7.23 6.64 -3.74
CA THR A 127 6.72 6.88 -2.37
C THR A 127 5.72 8.05 -2.37
N LYS A 128 4.62 7.93 -1.62
CA LYS A 128 3.58 8.95 -1.47
C LYS A 128 4.08 10.08 -0.58
N VAL A 129 4.17 11.31 -1.10
CA VAL A 129 4.48 12.50 -0.30
C VAL A 129 3.17 12.99 0.34
N LYS A 130 3.11 13.00 1.68
CA LYS A 130 2.08 13.76 2.41
C LYS A 130 2.51 15.22 2.38
N LYS A 131 1.65 16.13 1.93
CA LYS A 131 1.91 17.57 2.00
C LYS A 131 1.00 18.21 3.04
N ASP A 132 1.61 19.00 3.91
CA ASP A 132 1.03 19.61 5.10
C ASP A 132 0.00 20.70 4.73
N GLU A 133 -1.10 20.77 5.50
CA GLU A 133 -2.30 21.58 5.22
C GLU A 133 -2.11 23.10 5.37
N GLU A 134 -0.97 23.58 5.90
CA GLU A 134 -0.81 25.00 6.28
C GLU A 134 -0.42 25.94 5.12
N ASP A 135 0.34 25.47 4.13
CA ASP A 135 0.77 26.31 2.99
C ASP A 135 -0.40 26.66 2.05
N SER A 136 -1.48 25.87 2.09
CA SER A 136 -2.70 26.08 1.32
C SER A 136 -3.48 27.31 1.80
N LYS A 137 -3.41 27.65 3.09
CA LYS A 137 -4.18 28.77 3.66
C LYS A 137 -3.56 30.12 3.31
N LYS A 138 -2.23 30.25 3.34
CA LYS A 138 -1.51 31.48 2.98
C LYS A 138 -1.65 31.85 1.50
N SER A 139 -1.75 30.85 0.62
CA SER A 139 -1.89 31.07 -0.82
C SER A 139 -3.32 31.43 -1.23
N ILE A 140 -4.33 31.05 -0.44
CA ILE A 140 -5.74 31.41 -0.67
C ILE A 140 -6.01 32.88 -0.26
N ASP A 141 -5.52 33.33 0.90
CA ASP A 141 -5.79 34.70 1.38
C ASP A 141 -5.13 35.78 0.51
N ALA A 142 -3.97 35.49 -0.10
CA ALA A 142 -3.31 36.39 -1.06
C ALA A 142 -4.17 36.58 -2.33
N VAL A 143 -4.70 35.48 -2.88
CA VAL A 143 -5.50 35.47 -4.11
C VAL A 143 -6.83 36.21 -3.93
N PHE A 144 -7.48 36.10 -2.76
CA PHE A 144 -8.75 36.79 -2.52
C PHE A 144 -8.62 38.28 -2.19
N SER A 145 -7.43 38.77 -1.84
CA SER A 145 -7.19 40.20 -1.60
C SER A 145 -6.96 41.00 -2.90
N GLU A 146 -6.42 40.36 -3.95
CA GLU A 146 -6.24 40.97 -5.28
C GLU A 146 -7.53 41.10 -6.09
N VAL A 147 -8.54 40.27 -5.79
CA VAL A 147 -9.83 40.29 -6.50
C VAL A 147 -10.77 41.41 -6.00
N LYS A 148 -10.55 41.98 -4.80
CA LYS A 148 -11.46 42.99 -4.20
C LYS A 148 -11.08 44.45 -4.43
N SER A 149 -9.92 44.76 -4.99
CA SER A 149 -9.50 46.15 -5.27
C SER A 149 -9.64 46.54 -6.74
N GLY A 150 -10.18 45.65 -7.58
CA GLY A 150 -10.29 45.81 -9.03
C GLY A 150 -11.70 45.99 -9.59
N GLU A 151 -12.72 46.28 -8.76
CA GLU A 151 -14.04 46.77 -9.21
C GLU A 151 -14.11 48.29 -9.19
#